data_AF-A0A347ZUU7-F1
#
_entry.id   AF-A0A347ZUU7-F1
#
_cell.length_a   1.000
_cell.length_b   1.000
_cell.length_c   1.000
_cell.angle_alpha   90.00
_cell.angle_beta   90.00
_cell.angle_gamma   90.00
#
_symmetry.space_group_name_H-M   'P 1'
#
loop_
_entity.id
_entity.type
_entity.pdbx_description
1 polymer ?
#
loop_
_entity_poly.entity_id
_entity_poly.type
_entity_poly.pdbx_seq_one_letter_code
_entity_poly.pdbx_strand_id
1 'polypeptide(L)'
;MTKSLENKINDAVQSVEPSPEFSEKLWKEMRSSTQPDRAPRRAPQLRWLPAAAVIALAVILLVVSPQRVWASLRGLFDFLPGIGLVQDDETTLYLYEPVSLEQDGAVLTIEQVVSDANQTVVTYRIEGLPKNSQHCSYNVNRLRLPNGKELLPTGGGLSNEGGIVQARIQFFALPEGVTQAALYTAVDPDDPEISTCGAPKEWKVDFSLSTEKPTDMELLPVVESTAESTAEAGDNDVKISIDKNVALDDGYILYGSFQLSNPNWQAASIDFETITAQDAAGKEIPLEQEDVLPDPSGFTVDNIFAIKVADKDFTPPLTLHVKNLWINAIYDEGIPVFSFDAGPDPQVGQNWEINKEVTVDGIRINFRDVEVVEEPTDQGRDDSLEKGYAITVTESSAQYFSGTYFCTGQGEGTPDYGTAGPSSELYPFIYYYSGGLPYGSVTCSIFHANFLHPGNWDIEWQPPLADE
;
A
#
# COMPACT_ATOMS: atom_id res chain seq x y z
N MET A 1 27.20 -27.69 11.57
CA MET A 1 26.32 -28.37 10.59
C MET A 1 24.91 -28.38 11.15
N THR A 2 24.21 -27.29 10.92
CA THR A 2 22.83 -27.03 11.37
C THR A 2 21.96 -27.10 10.13
N LYS A 3 20.98 -28.02 10.10
CA LYS A 3 20.05 -28.13 8.97
C LYS A 3 19.28 -26.80 8.80
N SER A 4 19.21 -26.29 7.55
CA SER A 4 18.39 -25.15 7.12
C SER A 4 16.94 -25.27 7.60
N LEU A 5 16.30 -24.12 7.87
CA LEU A 5 14.89 -24.00 8.24
C LEU A 5 13.97 -24.64 7.19
N GLU A 6 14.30 -24.54 5.91
CA GLU A 6 13.54 -25.17 4.81
C GLU A 6 13.59 -26.70 4.89
N ASN A 7 14.72 -27.27 5.33
CA ASN A 7 14.79 -28.72 5.56
C ASN A 7 13.95 -29.15 6.77
N LYS A 8 13.76 -28.28 7.78
CA LYS A 8 12.87 -28.58 8.92
C LYS A 8 11.39 -28.44 8.53
N ILE A 9 11.06 -27.49 7.66
CA ILE A 9 9.71 -27.31 7.12
C ILE A 9 9.37 -28.46 6.15
N ASN A 10 10.27 -28.84 5.26
CA ASN A 10 10.08 -29.98 4.35
C ASN A 10 10.00 -31.32 5.10
N ASP A 11 10.82 -31.54 6.15
CA ASP A 11 10.70 -32.73 7.01
C ASP A 11 9.36 -32.72 7.79
N ALA A 12 8.85 -31.56 8.19
CA ALA A 12 7.54 -31.43 8.87
C ALA A 12 6.36 -31.66 7.91
N VAL A 13 6.45 -31.15 6.67
CA VAL A 13 5.42 -31.31 5.63
C VAL A 13 5.37 -32.75 5.09
N GLN A 14 6.51 -33.44 5.01
CA GLN A 14 6.55 -34.87 4.63
C GLN A 14 6.10 -35.82 5.76
N SER A 15 5.95 -35.34 7.00
CA SER A 15 5.57 -36.17 8.15
C SER A 15 4.06 -36.33 8.36
N VAL A 16 3.24 -35.64 7.57
CA VAL A 16 1.79 -35.85 7.58
C VAL A 16 1.43 -36.86 6.50
N GLU A 17 1.79 -38.12 6.73
CA GLU A 17 1.18 -39.21 5.96
C GLU A 17 -0.32 -39.23 6.29
N PRO A 18 -1.22 -39.06 5.31
CA PRO A 18 -2.65 -39.18 5.55
C PRO A 18 -2.95 -40.56 6.15
N SER A 19 -3.88 -40.62 7.12
CA SER A 19 -4.23 -41.90 7.74
C SER A 19 -4.67 -42.90 6.66
N PRO A 20 -4.36 -44.20 6.82
CA PRO A 20 -4.76 -45.22 5.85
C PRO A 20 -6.26 -45.19 5.55
N GLU A 21 -7.08 -44.86 6.55
CA GLU A 21 -8.53 -44.67 6.42
C GLU A 21 -8.91 -43.47 5.54
N PHE A 22 -8.19 -42.35 5.64
CA PHE A 22 -8.40 -41.19 4.77
C PHE A 22 -8.02 -41.50 3.33
N SER A 23 -6.85 -42.13 3.11
CA SER A 23 -6.41 -42.54 1.78
C SER A 23 -7.37 -43.53 1.14
N GLU A 24 -7.83 -44.53 1.91
CA GLU A 24 -8.77 -45.53 1.41
C GLU A 24 -10.14 -44.92 1.10
N LYS A 25 -10.62 -43.98 1.94
CA LYS A 25 -11.86 -43.23 1.68
C LYS A 25 -11.74 -42.35 0.43
N LEU A 26 -10.62 -41.64 0.25
CA LEU A 26 -10.36 -40.80 -0.91
C LEU A 26 -10.26 -41.65 -2.19
N TRP A 27 -9.55 -42.79 -2.15
CA TRP A 27 -9.47 -43.71 -3.29
C TRP A 27 -10.82 -44.37 -3.62
N LYS A 28 -11.65 -44.59 -2.61
CA LYS A 28 -13.02 -45.11 -2.78
C LYS A 28 -13.93 -44.05 -3.39
N GLU A 29 -13.83 -42.79 -2.97
CA GLU A 29 -14.56 -41.66 -3.55
C GLU A 29 -14.13 -41.39 -5.00
N MET A 30 -12.82 -41.38 -5.30
CA MET A 30 -12.31 -41.21 -6.66
C MET A 30 -12.66 -42.36 -7.61
N ARG A 31 -12.77 -43.60 -7.12
CA ARG A 31 -13.25 -44.73 -7.94
C ARG A 31 -14.77 -44.71 -8.13
N SER A 32 -15.51 -44.16 -7.17
CA SER A 32 -16.98 -44.06 -7.22
C SER A 32 -17.51 -42.91 -8.08
N SER A 33 -16.64 -41.99 -8.52
CA SER A 33 -16.99 -40.91 -9.45
C SER A 33 -16.77 -41.28 -10.94
N THR A 34 -16.82 -42.57 -11.27
CA THR A 34 -16.88 -43.01 -12.67
C THR A 34 -18.28 -42.78 -13.25
N GLN A 35 -18.34 -41.90 -14.26
CA GLN A 35 -19.52 -41.61 -15.06
C GLN A 35 -20.26 -42.88 -15.50
N PRO A 36 -21.61 -42.86 -15.57
CA PRO A 36 -22.36 -43.98 -16.13
C PRO A 36 -22.17 -44.08 -17.65
N ASP A 37 -21.86 -45.29 -18.11
CA ASP A 37 -21.86 -45.68 -19.53
C ASP A 37 -23.15 -45.22 -20.23
N ARG A 38 -22.99 -44.43 -21.30
CA ARG A 38 -24.06 -44.18 -22.28
C ARG A 38 -23.60 -44.61 -23.67
N ALA A 39 -24.36 -45.56 -24.22
CA ALA A 39 -24.25 -46.10 -25.57
C ALA A 39 -24.27 -45.02 -26.68
N PRO A 40 -23.70 -45.28 -27.87
CA PRO A 40 -23.56 -44.27 -28.90
C PRO A 40 -24.90 -44.09 -29.65
N ARG A 41 -25.44 -42.87 -29.61
CA ARG A 41 -26.48 -42.42 -30.56
C ARG A 41 -25.97 -41.23 -31.35
N ARG A 42 -26.17 -41.31 -32.67
CA ARG A 42 -25.81 -40.32 -33.68
C ARG A 42 -26.47 -38.95 -33.41
N ALA A 43 -25.79 -37.91 -33.91
CA ALA A 43 -25.99 -36.47 -33.75
C ALA A 43 -27.43 -35.94 -34.02
N PRO A 44 -27.73 -34.68 -33.63
CA PRO A 44 -27.28 -33.54 -34.43
C PRO A 44 -26.62 -32.42 -33.62
N GLN A 45 -25.78 -31.66 -34.33
CA GLN A 45 -25.04 -30.50 -33.85
C GLN A 45 -26.00 -29.41 -33.36
N LEU A 46 -25.87 -28.98 -32.11
CA LEU A 46 -26.46 -27.72 -31.65
C LEU A 46 -25.39 -26.85 -30.99
N ARG A 47 -25.07 -25.77 -31.71
CA ARG A 47 -24.07 -24.75 -31.43
C ARG A 47 -24.50 -23.89 -30.24
N TRP A 48 -23.96 -24.12 -29.04
CA TRP A 48 -24.12 -23.22 -27.88
C TRP A 48 -22.84 -23.14 -27.03
N LEU A 49 -21.68 -23.03 -27.67
CA LEU A 49 -20.38 -22.85 -26.97
C LEU A 49 -19.67 -21.49 -27.14
N PRO A 50 -20.30 -20.37 -27.58
CA PRO A 50 -19.69 -19.06 -27.36
C PRO A 50 -20.21 -18.33 -26.11
N ALA A 51 -21.39 -18.66 -25.57
CA ALA A 51 -21.98 -17.87 -24.48
C ALA A 51 -21.31 -18.11 -23.12
N ALA A 52 -21.03 -19.36 -22.74
CA ALA A 52 -20.42 -19.66 -21.45
C ALA A 52 -18.94 -19.23 -21.38
N ALA A 53 -18.21 -19.31 -22.51
CA ALA A 53 -16.83 -18.82 -22.59
C ALA A 53 -16.77 -17.29 -22.57
N VAL A 54 -17.70 -16.59 -23.24
CA VAL A 54 -17.79 -15.12 -23.16
C VAL A 54 -18.27 -14.65 -21.79
N ILE A 55 -19.19 -15.37 -21.13
CA ILE A 55 -19.61 -15.03 -19.75
C ILE A 55 -18.48 -15.33 -18.75
N ALA A 56 -17.75 -16.43 -18.89
CA ALA A 56 -16.59 -16.71 -18.04
C ALA A 56 -15.47 -15.68 -18.28
N LEU A 57 -15.20 -15.30 -19.54
CA LEU A 57 -14.25 -14.24 -19.87
C LEU A 57 -14.73 -12.87 -19.37
N ALA A 58 -16.03 -12.57 -19.45
CA ALA A 58 -16.62 -11.35 -18.92
C ALA A 58 -16.61 -11.32 -17.38
N VAL A 59 -16.80 -12.46 -16.71
CA VAL A 59 -16.69 -12.59 -15.25
C VAL A 59 -15.23 -12.50 -14.80
N ILE A 60 -14.29 -13.06 -15.56
CA ILE A 60 -12.84 -12.91 -15.30
C ILE A 60 -12.39 -11.47 -15.54
N LEU A 61 -12.89 -10.80 -16.60
CA LEU A 61 -12.65 -9.37 -16.86
C LEU A 61 -13.35 -8.46 -15.82
N LEU A 62 -14.49 -8.86 -15.25
CA LEU A 62 -15.14 -8.18 -14.12
C LEU A 62 -14.45 -8.47 -12.77
N VAL A 63 -13.60 -9.50 -12.70
CA VAL A 63 -12.76 -9.78 -11.53
C VAL A 63 -11.46 -8.97 -11.57
N VAL A 64 -11.00 -8.58 -12.76
CA VAL A 64 -9.88 -7.66 -13.00
C VAL A 64 -10.40 -6.28 -13.43
N SER A 65 -11.37 -5.74 -12.70
CA SER A 65 -11.75 -4.33 -12.81
C SER A 65 -11.12 -3.56 -11.64
N PRO A 66 -10.43 -2.44 -11.87
CA PRO A 66 -9.97 -1.52 -10.82
C PRO A 66 -11.13 -0.96 -9.95
N GLN A 67 -12.39 -1.22 -10.34
CA GLN A 67 -13.59 -0.73 -9.66
C GLN A 67 -13.84 -1.34 -8.28
N ARG A 68 -13.03 -2.30 -7.82
CA ARG A 68 -13.34 -3.07 -6.60
C ARG A 68 -13.21 -2.28 -5.31
N VAL A 69 -12.66 -1.07 -5.34
CA VAL A 69 -12.52 -0.24 -4.13
C VAL A 69 -13.23 1.11 -4.19
N TRP A 70 -14.30 1.14 -4.99
CA TRP A 70 -15.35 2.16 -4.83
C TRP A 70 -16.33 1.84 -3.68
N ALA A 71 -16.25 0.64 -3.09
CA ALA A 71 -17.25 0.18 -2.12
C ALA A 71 -17.12 0.85 -0.75
N SER A 72 -15.89 1.14 -0.29
CA SER A 72 -15.61 1.83 0.98
C SER A 72 -16.11 3.28 0.98
N LEU A 73 -16.22 3.92 -0.19
CA LEU A 73 -16.83 5.25 -0.31
C LEU A 73 -18.34 5.23 -0.52
N ARG A 74 -19.00 4.10 -0.80
CA ARG A 74 -20.47 4.06 -1.05
C ARG A 74 -21.33 3.72 0.17
N GLY A 75 -20.72 3.33 1.29
CA GLY A 75 -21.44 3.05 2.52
C GLY A 75 -21.95 4.32 3.20
N LEU A 76 -22.97 4.15 4.05
CA LEU A 76 -23.35 5.14 5.06
C LEU A 76 -22.31 5.05 6.18
N PHE A 77 -21.39 5.99 6.20
CA PHE A 77 -20.38 6.13 7.24
C PHE A 77 -20.63 7.43 7.98
N ASP A 78 -20.36 7.42 9.27
CA ASP A 78 -20.18 8.64 10.06
C ASP A 78 -18.69 8.89 10.24
N PHE A 79 -18.32 10.14 10.55
CA PHE A 79 -16.95 10.47 10.89
C PHE A 79 -16.80 10.64 12.39
N LEU A 80 -15.79 9.99 12.95
CA LEU A 80 -15.46 10.08 14.35
C LEU A 80 -14.09 10.74 14.53
N PRO A 81 -13.99 11.92 15.17
CA PRO A 81 -12.70 12.55 15.44
C PRO A 81 -11.72 11.61 16.18
N GLY A 82 -10.47 11.60 15.72
CA GLY A 82 -9.43 10.67 16.18
C GLY A 82 -9.46 9.29 15.53
N ILE A 83 -10.63 8.81 15.11
CA ILE A 83 -10.81 7.47 14.53
C ILE A 83 -10.93 7.51 13.00
N GLY A 84 -11.63 8.48 12.42
CA GLY A 84 -11.92 8.55 10.98
C GLY A 84 -13.33 8.07 10.61
N LEU A 85 -13.51 7.62 9.37
CA LEU A 85 -14.79 7.07 8.90
C LEU A 85 -15.10 5.72 9.57
N VAL A 86 -16.31 5.59 10.12
CA VAL A 86 -16.80 4.41 10.83
C VAL A 86 -18.22 4.05 10.38
N GLN A 87 -18.53 2.76 10.33
CA GLN A 87 -19.93 2.33 10.30
C GLN A 87 -20.46 2.33 11.74
N ASP A 88 -21.45 3.17 12.04
CA ASP A 88 -22.17 3.13 13.32
C ASP A 88 -23.42 2.25 13.15
N ASP A 89 -23.30 0.97 13.51
CA ASP A 89 -24.41 0.02 13.55
C ASP A 89 -24.44 -0.75 14.88
N GLU A 90 -25.48 -1.59 15.07
CA GLU A 90 -25.70 -2.33 16.32
C GLU A 90 -24.58 -3.32 16.68
N THR A 91 -23.68 -3.62 15.74
CA THR A 91 -22.54 -4.53 15.91
C THR A 91 -21.21 -3.81 16.09
N THR A 92 -21.17 -2.49 15.90
CA THR A 92 -19.97 -1.68 16.08
C THR A 92 -19.53 -1.73 17.55
N LEU A 93 -18.25 -2.01 17.74
CA LEU A 93 -17.63 -2.14 19.05
C LEU A 93 -16.79 -0.90 19.36
N TYR A 94 -17.04 -0.31 20.51
CA TYR A 94 -16.34 0.85 21.04
C TYR A 94 -15.54 0.47 22.28
N LEU A 95 -14.43 1.17 22.50
CA LEU A 95 -13.68 1.09 23.75
C LEU A 95 -14.62 1.36 24.93
N TYR A 96 -14.67 0.42 25.87
CA TYR A 96 -15.55 0.52 27.03
C TYR A 96 -15.22 1.74 27.90
N GLU A 97 -13.94 1.97 28.15
CA GLU A 97 -13.41 3.18 28.77
C GLU A 97 -11.92 3.34 28.40
N PRO A 98 -11.36 4.56 28.37
CA PRO A 98 -9.93 4.77 28.19
C PRO A 98 -9.11 3.98 29.23
N VAL A 99 -8.03 3.32 28.77
CA VAL A 99 -7.18 2.49 29.63
C VAL A 99 -5.76 3.01 29.62
N SER A 100 -5.18 3.20 30.81
CA SER A 100 -3.80 3.63 30.97
C SER A 100 -2.94 2.57 31.67
N LEU A 101 -1.69 2.44 31.22
CA LEU A 101 -0.65 1.65 31.87
C LEU A 101 0.57 2.56 32.12
N GLU A 102 1.05 2.58 33.37
CA GLU A 102 2.30 3.26 33.73
C GLU A 102 3.44 2.25 33.77
N GLN A 103 4.55 2.58 33.10
CA GLN A 103 5.77 1.78 33.08
C GLN A 103 7.00 2.70 32.98
N ASP A 104 7.99 2.48 33.84
CA ASP A 104 9.27 3.21 33.84
C ASP A 104 9.13 4.75 33.89
N GLY A 105 8.07 5.25 34.54
CA GLY A 105 7.77 6.68 34.68
C GLY A 105 7.10 7.31 33.45
N ALA A 106 6.85 6.53 32.40
CA ALA A 106 6.01 6.90 31.27
C ALA A 106 4.61 6.29 31.43
N VAL A 107 3.63 6.83 30.71
CA VAL A 107 2.24 6.35 30.71
C VAL A 107 1.78 6.17 29.27
N LEU A 108 1.32 4.97 28.91
CA LEU A 108 0.59 4.72 27.68
C LEU A 108 -0.91 4.73 27.99
N THR A 109 -1.68 5.54 27.28
CA THR A 109 -3.14 5.59 27.34
C THR A 109 -3.73 5.20 26.00
N ILE A 110 -4.56 4.15 25.98
CA ILE A 110 -5.46 3.86 24.86
C ILE A 110 -6.65 4.79 25.01
N GLU A 111 -6.82 5.70 24.07
CA GLU A 111 -7.79 6.80 24.15
C GLU A 111 -9.13 6.38 23.52
N GLN A 112 -9.07 5.80 22.33
CA GLN A 112 -10.24 5.26 21.64
C GLN A 112 -9.88 3.96 20.92
N VAL A 113 -10.86 3.07 20.83
CA VAL A 113 -10.84 1.91 19.95
C VAL A 113 -12.22 1.79 19.33
N VAL A 114 -12.27 1.66 18.01
CA VAL A 114 -13.51 1.35 17.30
C VAL A 114 -13.25 0.19 16.37
N SER A 115 -14.12 -0.83 16.42
CA SER A 115 -14.13 -1.93 15.47
C SER A 115 -15.50 -2.03 14.82
N ASP A 116 -15.53 -1.90 13.50
CA ASP A 116 -16.71 -2.15 12.68
C ASP A 116 -16.50 -3.39 11.80
N ALA A 117 -17.39 -3.62 10.84
CA ALA A 117 -17.32 -4.77 9.93
C ALA A 117 -16.11 -4.74 8.98
N ASN A 118 -15.48 -3.58 8.79
CA ASN A 118 -14.38 -3.39 7.84
C ASN A 118 -13.02 -3.41 8.54
N GLN A 119 -12.92 -2.76 9.70
CA GLN A 119 -11.64 -2.51 10.35
C GLN A 119 -11.74 -2.34 11.86
N THR A 120 -10.57 -2.30 12.49
CA THR A 120 -10.37 -1.86 13.88
C THR A 120 -9.35 -0.74 13.91
N VAL A 121 -9.70 0.40 14.51
CA VAL A 121 -8.79 1.54 14.68
C VAL A 121 -8.53 1.75 16.16
N VAL A 122 -7.25 1.91 16.53
CA VAL A 122 -6.79 2.14 17.89
C VAL A 122 -6.04 3.47 17.93
N THR A 123 -6.50 4.40 18.76
CA THR A 123 -5.74 5.60 19.09
C THR A 123 -5.12 5.46 20.48
N TYR A 124 -3.85 5.82 20.59
CA TYR A 124 -3.16 5.81 21.87
C TYR A 124 -2.10 6.90 21.93
N ARG A 125 -1.76 7.27 23.16
CA ARG A 125 -0.75 8.27 23.47
C ARG A 125 0.22 7.76 24.52
N ILE A 126 1.51 8.04 24.35
CA ILE A 126 2.56 7.76 25.34
C ILE A 126 3.13 9.09 25.83
N GLU A 127 3.09 9.31 27.13
CA GLU A 127 3.60 10.53 27.77
C GLU A 127 4.64 10.20 28.83
N GLY A 128 5.48 11.18 29.17
CA GLY A 128 6.46 11.03 30.24
C GLY A 128 7.67 10.18 29.88
N LEU A 129 7.94 9.96 28.59
CA LEU A 129 9.11 9.20 28.15
C LEU A 129 10.42 9.79 28.69
N PRO A 130 11.32 8.96 29.27
CA PRO A 130 12.66 9.40 29.66
C PRO A 130 13.41 10.01 28.48
N LYS A 131 14.29 10.98 28.74
CA LYS A 131 15.00 11.74 27.67
C LYS A 131 15.71 10.86 26.63
N ASN A 132 16.27 9.74 27.05
CA ASN A 132 16.95 8.77 26.18
C ASN A 132 16.00 7.78 25.50
N SER A 133 14.69 7.97 25.64
CA SER A 133 13.64 7.21 24.95
C SER A 133 12.76 8.11 24.08
N GLN A 134 12.96 9.44 24.12
CA GLN A 134 12.13 10.40 23.38
C GLN A 134 12.42 10.41 21.88
N HIS A 135 13.59 9.92 21.44
CA HIS A 135 13.92 9.77 20.02
C HIS A 135 13.50 8.41 19.45
N CYS A 136 13.03 7.50 20.29
CA CYS A 136 12.71 6.14 19.88
C CYS A 136 11.39 6.08 19.11
N SER A 137 11.37 5.22 18.09
CA SER A 137 10.18 4.95 17.30
C SER A 137 9.46 3.72 17.86
N TYR A 138 8.18 3.86 18.23
CA TYR A 138 7.33 2.75 18.72
C TYR A 138 6.47 2.19 17.57
N ASN A 139 7.13 1.80 16.49
CA ASN A 139 6.52 1.41 15.22
C ASN A 139 6.09 -0.07 15.16
N VAL A 140 6.52 -0.92 16.09
CA VAL A 140 6.06 -2.32 16.15
C VAL A 140 4.71 -2.39 16.85
N ASN A 141 3.63 -2.25 16.09
CA ASN A 141 2.26 -2.29 16.61
C ASN A 141 1.57 -3.61 16.29
N ARG A 142 0.89 -4.24 17.26
CA ARG A 142 0.13 -5.49 17.11
C ARG A 142 -1.12 -5.47 17.98
N LEU A 143 -2.20 -6.09 17.50
CA LEU A 143 -3.35 -6.43 18.35
C LEU A 143 -3.32 -7.92 18.68
N ARG A 144 -3.12 -8.26 19.94
CA ARG A 144 -3.17 -9.64 20.43
C ARG A 144 -4.59 -9.99 20.86
N LEU A 145 -5.15 -11.01 20.21
CA LEU A 145 -6.49 -11.53 20.48
C LEU A 145 -6.48 -12.54 21.64
N PRO A 146 -7.63 -12.83 22.28
CA PRO A 146 -7.71 -13.75 23.42
C PRO A 146 -7.27 -15.19 23.09
N ASN A 147 -7.36 -15.59 21.83
CA ASN A 147 -6.90 -16.89 21.34
C ASN A 147 -5.37 -16.97 21.12
N GLY A 148 -4.64 -15.87 21.40
CA GLY A 148 -3.19 -15.77 21.21
C GLY A 148 -2.75 -15.40 19.80
N LYS A 149 -3.67 -15.29 18.81
CA LYS A 149 -3.37 -14.77 17.48
C LYS A 149 -3.11 -13.27 17.56
N GLU A 150 -2.25 -12.78 16.67
CA GLU A 150 -1.97 -11.35 16.52
C GLU A 150 -2.47 -10.84 15.16
N LEU A 151 -3.02 -9.63 15.17
CA LEU A 151 -3.31 -8.87 13.96
C LEU A 151 -2.16 -7.88 13.72
N LEU A 152 -1.72 -7.84 12.47
CA LEU A 152 -0.76 -6.85 11.99
C LEU A 152 -1.50 -5.57 11.59
N PRO A 153 -0.86 -4.40 11.71
CA PRO A 153 -1.42 -3.15 11.23
C PRO A 153 -1.67 -3.24 9.72
N THR A 154 -2.75 -2.62 9.29
CA THR A 154 -3.11 -2.43 7.88
C THR A 154 -2.96 -0.98 7.44
N GLY A 155 -2.58 -0.08 8.35
CA GLY A 155 -2.37 1.33 8.06
C GLY A 155 -2.27 2.17 9.34
N GLY A 156 -2.28 3.48 9.16
CA GLY A 156 -2.10 4.46 10.23
C GLY A 156 -0.64 4.79 10.50
N GLY A 157 -0.42 5.59 11.54
CA GLY A 157 0.88 6.17 11.83
C GLY A 157 1.02 6.61 13.27
N LEU A 158 2.22 7.09 13.58
CA LEU A 158 2.55 7.70 14.85
C LEU A 158 3.39 8.94 14.62
N SER A 159 3.20 9.93 15.48
CA SER A 159 4.07 11.09 15.64
C SER A 159 4.75 11.02 17.00
N ASN A 160 5.93 11.62 17.10
CA ASN A 160 6.63 11.78 18.36
C ASN A 160 7.15 13.21 18.45
N GLU A 161 6.43 14.05 19.19
CA GLU A 161 6.75 15.45 19.36
C GLU A 161 7.13 15.73 20.81
N GLY A 162 8.39 16.10 21.03
CA GLY A 162 8.88 16.44 22.37
C GLY A 162 8.82 15.29 23.38
N GLY A 163 8.83 14.03 22.92
CA GLY A 163 8.70 12.85 23.77
C GLY A 163 7.26 12.47 24.13
N ILE A 164 6.27 13.06 23.47
CA ILE A 164 4.88 12.62 23.48
C ILE A 164 4.64 11.87 22.17
N VAL A 165 4.37 10.57 22.29
CA VAL A 165 3.98 9.75 21.15
C VAL A 165 2.48 9.81 21.00
N GLN A 166 1.97 10.15 19.82
CA GLN A 166 0.56 10.02 19.48
C GLN A 166 0.46 9.06 18.31
N ALA A 167 -0.48 8.13 18.37
CA ALA A 167 -0.62 7.10 17.37
C ALA A 167 -2.09 6.83 17.03
N ARG A 168 -2.33 6.58 15.75
CA ARG A 168 -3.60 6.09 15.22
C ARG A 168 -3.27 4.90 14.33
N ILE A 169 -3.54 3.69 14.80
CA ILE A 169 -3.15 2.46 14.11
C ILE A 169 -4.40 1.71 13.66
N GLN A 170 -4.39 1.25 12.41
CA GLN A 170 -5.50 0.55 11.78
C GLN A 170 -5.17 -0.95 11.67
N PHE A 171 -6.17 -1.80 11.83
CA PHE A 171 -6.11 -3.25 11.72
C PHE A 171 -7.34 -3.77 10.97
N PHE A 172 -7.28 -5.02 10.48
CA PHE A 172 -8.49 -5.72 10.03
C PHE A 172 -9.53 -5.84 11.14
N ALA A 173 -10.81 -5.92 10.74
CA ALA A 173 -11.93 -6.14 11.65
C ALA A 173 -11.69 -7.31 12.60
N LEU A 174 -12.15 -7.16 13.84
CA LEU A 174 -12.08 -8.23 14.83
C LEU A 174 -12.94 -9.43 14.40
N PRO A 175 -12.51 -10.66 14.67
CA PRO A 175 -13.36 -11.83 14.49
C PRO A 175 -14.65 -11.73 15.31
N GLU A 176 -15.73 -12.31 14.79
CA GLU A 176 -17.03 -12.31 15.46
C GLU A 176 -16.93 -12.80 16.93
N GLY A 177 -17.55 -12.04 17.83
CA GLY A 177 -17.59 -12.35 19.27
C GLY A 177 -16.32 -11.97 20.05
N VAL A 178 -15.29 -11.41 19.41
CA VAL A 178 -14.11 -10.90 20.10
C VAL A 178 -14.38 -9.47 20.58
N THR A 179 -14.47 -9.30 21.90
CA THR A 179 -14.71 -7.99 22.56
C THR A 179 -13.57 -7.58 23.49
N GLN A 180 -12.44 -8.27 23.44
CA GLN A 180 -11.26 -7.98 24.26
C GLN A 180 -10.01 -8.24 23.43
N ALA A 181 -8.99 -7.41 23.60
CA ALA A 181 -7.69 -7.58 22.97
C ALA A 181 -6.62 -6.86 23.80
N ALA A 182 -5.36 -7.06 23.44
CA ALA A 182 -4.25 -6.30 23.97
C ALA A 182 -3.54 -5.54 22.85
N LEU A 183 -3.33 -4.24 23.04
CA LEU A 183 -2.40 -3.48 22.23
C LEU A 183 -0.98 -3.84 22.67
N TYR A 184 -0.16 -4.27 21.73
CA TYR A 184 1.28 -4.38 21.88
C TYR A 184 1.95 -3.33 21.01
N THR A 185 2.78 -2.47 21.62
CA THR A 185 3.60 -1.50 20.90
C THR A 185 5.03 -1.53 21.42
N ALA A 186 6.01 -1.53 20.53
CA ALA A 186 7.42 -1.64 20.89
C ALA A 186 8.34 -0.89 19.92
N VAL A 187 9.56 -0.63 20.38
CA VAL A 187 10.67 -0.20 19.52
C VAL A 187 11.11 -1.38 18.66
N ASP A 188 11.32 -1.12 17.36
CA ASP A 188 11.75 -2.15 16.41
C ASP A 188 13.09 -2.78 16.84
N PRO A 189 13.13 -4.11 17.09
CA PRO A 189 14.35 -4.81 17.48
C PRO A 189 15.49 -4.69 16.46
N ASP A 190 15.15 -4.46 15.19
CA ASP A 190 16.11 -4.34 14.10
C ASP A 190 16.53 -2.87 13.84
N ASP A 191 15.96 -1.90 14.58
CA ASP A 191 16.38 -0.50 14.52
C ASP A 191 17.84 -0.37 14.98
N PRO A 192 18.75 0.17 14.14
CA PRO A 192 20.16 0.33 14.50
C PRO A 192 20.37 1.20 15.75
N GLU A 193 19.43 2.09 16.06
CA GLU A 193 19.44 2.96 17.22
C GLU A 193 18.78 2.35 18.46
N ILE A 194 18.21 1.13 18.40
CA ILE A 194 17.52 0.51 19.56
C ILE A 194 18.41 0.41 20.80
N SER A 195 19.72 0.25 20.61
CA SER A 195 20.69 0.20 21.70
C SER A 195 20.78 1.52 22.49
N THR A 196 20.42 2.63 21.86
CA THR A 196 20.39 3.98 22.46
C THR A 196 19.05 4.28 23.15
N CYS A 197 18.01 3.53 22.81
CA CYS A 197 16.70 3.64 23.45
C CYS A 197 16.74 3.19 24.91
N GLY A 198 16.21 4.04 25.80
CA GLY A 198 15.93 3.68 27.18
C GLY A 198 14.68 2.81 27.32
N ALA A 199 14.36 2.45 28.57
CA ALA A 199 13.05 1.88 28.90
C ALA A 199 11.98 2.99 28.95
N PRO A 200 10.68 2.67 28.80
CA PRO A 200 10.15 1.36 28.41
C PRO A 200 10.33 1.13 26.89
N LYS A 201 10.76 -0.08 26.49
CA LYS A 201 10.93 -0.42 25.06
C LYS A 201 9.72 -1.13 24.46
N GLU A 202 8.86 -1.65 25.32
CA GLU A 202 7.67 -2.41 24.95
C GLU A 202 6.55 -2.10 25.93
N TRP A 203 5.34 -2.16 25.39
CA TRP A 203 4.10 -1.97 26.12
C TRP A 203 3.14 -3.08 25.76
N LYS A 204 2.35 -3.52 26.74
CA LYS A 204 1.21 -4.39 26.53
C LYS A 204 0.05 -3.90 27.37
N VAL A 205 -1.01 -3.41 26.71
CA VAL A 205 -2.18 -2.83 27.38
C VAL A 205 -3.43 -3.60 26.97
N ASP A 206 -4.04 -4.30 27.92
CA ASP A 206 -5.28 -5.03 27.71
C ASP A 206 -6.47 -4.05 27.75
N PHE A 207 -7.43 -4.20 26.83
CA PHE A 207 -8.64 -3.37 26.77
C PHE A 207 -9.88 -4.21 26.45
N SER A 208 -11.05 -3.65 26.76
CA SER A 208 -12.36 -4.27 26.49
C SER A 208 -13.21 -3.35 25.63
N LEU A 209 -14.03 -3.95 24.78
CA LEU A 209 -14.95 -3.28 23.89
C LEU A 209 -16.40 -3.63 24.24
N SER A 210 -17.31 -2.73 23.89
CA SER A 210 -18.75 -2.93 24.02
C SER A 210 -19.49 -2.31 22.85
N THR A 211 -20.75 -2.71 22.64
CA THR A 211 -21.63 -2.06 21.64
C THR A 211 -22.25 -0.76 22.17
N GLU A 212 -21.93 -0.35 23.40
CA GLU A 212 -22.39 0.92 23.96
C GLU A 212 -21.42 2.02 23.54
N LYS A 213 -21.90 2.94 22.69
CA LYS A 213 -21.12 4.10 22.27
C LYS A 213 -20.89 5.05 23.46
N PRO A 214 -19.63 5.46 23.75
CA PRO A 214 -19.34 6.43 24.80
C PRO A 214 -20.13 7.74 24.62
N THR A 215 -20.63 8.32 25.70
CA THR A 215 -21.53 9.49 25.64
C THR A 215 -20.86 10.78 25.19
N ASP A 216 -19.54 10.85 25.35
CA ASP A 216 -18.66 11.94 24.90
C ASP A 216 -18.21 11.75 23.44
N MET A 217 -18.58 10.63 22.81
CA MET A 217 -18.27 10.34 21.42
C MET A 217 -19.28 11.01 20.49
N GLU A 218 -18.84 12.09 19.84
CA GLU A 218 -19.62 12.79 18.81
C GLU A 218 -19.33 12.22 17.43
N LEU A 219 -20.39 11.85 16.71
CA LEU A 219 -20.31 11.47 15.30
C LEU A 219 -20.68 12.66 14.43
N LEU A 220 -19.79 12.99 13.52
CA LEU A 220 -19.97 14.07 12.56
C LEU A 220 -20.56 13.49 11.26
N PRO A 221 -21.58 14.15 10.69
CA PRO A 221 -22.20 13.66 9.47
C PRO A 221 -21.23 13.75 8.30
N VAL A 222 -21.22 12.70 7.48
CA VAL A 222 -20.48 12.66 6.22
C VAL A 222 -21.43 13.05 5.09
N VAL A 223 -21.06 14.07 4.32
CA VAL A 223 -21.88 14.61 3.24
C VAL A 223 -21.27 14.22 1.89
N GLU A 224 -22.09 13.64 1.01
CA GLU A 224 -21.70 13.32 -0.36
C GLU A 224 -21.39 14.61 -1.16
N SER A 225 -20.42 14.52 -2.06
CA SER A 225 -20.03 15.58 -2.99
C SER A 225 -20.00 15.05 -4.41
N THR A 226 -20.16 15.96 -5.36
CA THR A 226 -20.07 15.68 -6.81
C THR A 226 -19.05 16.60 -7.49
N ALA A 227 -18.13 17.18 -6.72
CA ALA A 227 -17.11 18.07 -7.26
C ALA A 227 -16.07 17.22 -8.00
N GLU A 228 -15.73 17.63 -9.23
CA GLU A 228 -14.82 16.90 -10.09
C GLU A 228 -13.83 17.88 -10.71
N SER A 229 -12.62 17.40 -10.99
CA SER A 229 -11.59 18.21 -11.63
C SER A 229 -11.98 18.58 -13.05
N THR A 230 -11.75 19.84 -13.42
CA THR A 230 -11.56 20.24 -14.80
C THR A 230 -10.07 20.19 -15.13
N ALA A 231 -9.69 19.28 -16.02
CA ALA A 231 -8.32 19.19 -16.54
C ALA A 231 -8.14 20.13 -17.75
N GLU A 232 -6.94 20.69 -17.91
CA GLU A 232 -6.56 21.35 -19.15
C GLU A 232 -6.53 20.35 -20.33
N ALA A 233 -6.66 20.85 -21.55
CA ALA A 233 -6.68 20.02 -22.75
C ALA A 233 -5.33 19.29 -22.95
N GLY A 234 -5.27 18.02 -22.54
CA GLY A 234 -4.07 17.17 -22.64
C GLY A 234 -3.99 16.10 -21.57
N ASP A 235 -4.47 16.39 -20.35
CA ASP A 235 -4.35 15.50 -19.18
C ASP A 235 -5.64 14.73 -18.89
N ASN A 236 -6.19 14.07 -19.92
CA ASN A 236 -7.42 13.29 -19.80
C ASN A 236 -7.22 11.90 -19.16
N ASP A 237 -5.97 11.55 -18.81
CA ASP A 237 -5.64 10.25 -18.25
C ASP A 237 -5.95 10.14 -16.75
N VAL A 238 -6.14 11.29 -16.10
CA VAL A 238 -6.55 11.36 -14.70
C VAL A 238 -7.77 12.26 -14.56
N LYS A 239 -8.77 11.76 -13.86
CA LYS A 239 -9.87 12.56 -13.34
C LYS A 239 -9.87 12.47 -11.82
N ILE A 240 -9.88 13.61 -11.15
CA ILE A 240 -9.91 13.73 -9.70
C ILE A 240 -11.34 14.09 -9.28
N SER A 241 -11.84 13.53 -8.19
CA SER A 241 -13.17 13.83 -7.66
C SER A 241 -13.11 14.00 -6.15
N ILE A 242 -13.91 14.92 -5.61
CA ILE A 242 -14.25 14.97 -4.20
C ILE A 242 -15.57 14.24 -4.06
N ASP A 243 -15.52 13.11 -3.38
CA ASP A 243 -16.65 12.20 -3.23
C ASP A 243 -17.43 12.52 -1.96
N LYS A 244 -16.74 12.93 -0.89
CA LYS A 244 -17.36 13.22 0.41
C LYS A 244 -16.66 14.34 1.14
N ASN A 245 -17.37 14.93 2.10
CA ASN A 245 -16.78 15.88 3.03
C ASN A 245 -17.38 15.75 4.44
N VAL A 246 -16.61 16.22 5.42
CA VAL A 246 -17.01 16.28 6.83
C VAL A 246 -16.67 17.65 7.35
N ALA A 247 -17.62 18.31 8.02
CA ALA A 247 -17.35 19.55 8.74
C ALA A 247 -16.77 19.22 10.14
N LEU A 248 -15.56 19.68 10.42
CA LEU A 248 -14.94 19.65 11.74
C LEU A 248 -15.20 20.96 12.47
N ASP A 249 -14.72 21.17 13.70
CA ASP A 249 -14.81 22.49 14.35
C ASP A 249 -13.89 23.54 13.69
N ASP A 250 -12.70 23.11 13.28
CA ASP A 250 -11.60 23.94 12.79
C ASP A 250 -11.41 23.91 11.26
N GLY A 251 -12.27 23.20 10.54
CA GLY A 251 -12.10 23.03 9.10
C GLY A 251 -13.08 22.04 8.47
N TYR A 252 -12.65 21.48 7.35
CA TYR A 252 -13.35 20.39 6.66
C TYR A 252 -12.36 19.31 6.27
N ILE A 253 -12.79 18.05 6.31
CA ILE A 253 -12.06 16.97 5.64
C ILE A 253 -12.76 16.69 4.31
N LEU A 254 -11.99 16.65 3.23
CA LEU A 254 -12.44 16.27 1.90
C LEU A 254 -11.89 14.88 1.59
N TYR A 255 -12.77 13.94 1.25
CA TYR A 255 -12.40 12.63 0.73
C TYR A 255 -12.64 12.60 -0.76
N GLY A 256 -11.67 12.08 -1.50
CA GLY A 256 -11.75 12.02 -2.94
C GLY A 256 -11.10 10.78 -3.53
N SER A 257 -11.21 10.68 -4.86
CA SER A 257 -10.68 9.56 -5.62
C SER A 257 -10.09 10.00 -6.97
N PHE A 258 -9.24 9.14 -7.52
CA PHE A 258 -8.70 9.24 -8.87
C PHE A 258 -9.35 8.18 -9.76
N GLN A 259 -9.75 8.59 -10.96
CA GLN A 259 -10.05 7.69 -12.06
C GLN A 259 -8.90 7.78 -13.05
N LEU A 260 -8.16 6.67 -13.18
CA LEU A 260 -7.05 6.55 -14.10
C LEU A 260 -7.51 5.85 -15.38
N SER A 261 -7.27 6.47 -16.53
CA SER A 261 -7.63 5.91 -17.84
C SER A 261 -6.49 5.06 -18.44
N ASN A 262 -5.25 5.35 -18.05
CA ASN A 262 -4.07 4.59 -18.48
C ASN A 262 -4.06 3.21 -17.79
N PRO A 263 -4.09 2.09 -18.55
CA PRO A 263 -4.19 0.75 -17.97
C PRO A 263 -2.94 0.31 -17.19
N ASN A 264 -1.79 0.96 -17.40
CA ASN A 264 -0.55 0.63 -16.69
C ASN A 264 -0.47 1.35 -15.34
N TRP A 265 -1.25 2.41 -15.13
CA TRP A 265 -1.20 3.20 -13.90
C TRP A 265 -2.08 2.53 -12.84
N GLN A 266 -1.44 2.06 -11.77
CA GLN A 266 -2.10 1.29 -10.72
C GLN A 266 -2.60 2.21 -9.61
N ALA A 267 -1.80 3.20 -9.23
CA ALA A 267 -2.13 4.13 -8.17
C ALA A 267 -1.68 5.56 -8.49
N ALA A 268 -2.43 6.52 -7.98
CA ALA A 268 -2.09 7.94 -7.96
C ALA A 268 -2.24 8.51 -6.54
N SER A 269 -1.42 9.50 -6.22
CA SER A 269 -1.57 10.33 -5.03
C SER A 269 -1.23 11.79 -5.32
N ILE A 270 -1.78 12.71 -4.52
CA ILE A 270 -1.51 14.14 -4.64
C ILE A 270 -0.10 14.43 -4.14
N ASP A 271 0.64 15.23 -4.91
CA ASP A 271 1.85 15.86 -4.42
C ASP A 271 1.50 17.06 -3.52
N PHE A 272 1.55 16.84 -2.20
CA PHE A 272 1.20 17.87 -1.22
C PHE A 272 2.15 19.07 -1.21
N GLU A 273 3.32 18.98 -1.84
CA GLU A 273 4.23 20.13 -1.99
C GLU A 273 3.72 21.15 -3.02
N THR A 274 2.82 20.75 -3.91
CA THR A 274 2.39 21.57 -5.06
C THR A 274 0.89 21.82 -5.16
N ILE A 275 0.09 21.18 -4.31
CA ILE A 275 -1.33 21.50 -4.16
C ILE A 275 -1.53 22.83 -3.43
N THR A 276 -2.46 23.65 -3.92
CA THR A 276 -2.91 24.86 -3.21
C THR A 276 -4.43 24.97 -3.22
N ALA A 277 -4.99 25.76 -2.31
CA ALA A 277 -6.41 26.08 -2.30
C ALA A 277 -6.64 27.58 -2.20
N GLN A 278 -7.61 28.10 -2.96
CA GLN A 278 -8.03 29.50 -2.93
C GLN A 278 -9.54 29.62 -2.88
N ASP A 279 -10.04 30.57 -2.10
CA ASP A 279 -11.46 30.89 -2.05
C ASP A 279 -11.90 31.81 -3.21
N ALA A 280 -13.19 32.11 -3.32
CA ALA A 280 -13.74 32.95 -4.38
C ALA A 280 -13.25 34.42 -4.35
N ALA A 281 -12.68 34.87 -3.23
CA ALA A 281 -12.07 36.18 -3.07
C ALA A 281 -10.54 36.17 -3.35
N GLY A 282 -9.96 34.99 -3.64
CA GLY A 282 -8.53 34.79 -3.85
C GLY A 282 -7.72 34.66 -2.55
N LYS A 283 -8.36 34.42 -1.40
CA LYS A 283 -7.69 34.09 -0.15
C LYS A 283 -7.15 32.67 -0.24
N GLU A 284 -5.86 32.48 0.00
CA GLU A 284 -5.26 31.15 0.14
C GLU A 284 -5.73 30.48 1.43
N ILE A 285 -6.14 29.22 1.32
CA ILE A 285 -6.63 28.41 2.43
C ILE A 285 -5.63 27.27 2.69
N PRO A 286 -5.12 27.11 3.92
CA PRO A 286 -4.19 26.05 4.25
C PRO A 286 -4.81 24.66 4.06
N LEU A 287 -4.00 23.74 3.52
CA LEU A 287 -4.34 22.34 3.37
C LEU A 287 -3.39 21.49 4.22
N GLU A 288 -3.92 20.47 4.86
CA GLU A 288 -3.18 19.48 5.63
C GLU A 288 -3.45 18.09 5.02
N GLN A 289 -2.41 17.26 4.94
CA GLN A 289 -2.57 15.87 4.52
C GLN A 289 -3.25 15.09 5.64
N GLU A 290 -4.30 14.35 5.30
CA GLU A 290 -5.00 13.46 6.22
C GLU A 290 -4.75 12.00 5.84
N ASP A 291 -4.72 11.14 6.86
CA ASP A 291 -4.61 9.71 6.65
C ASP A 291 -5.90 9.19 6.01
N VAL A 292 -5.74 8.49 4.88
CA VAL A 292 -6.84 7.78 4.24
C VAL A 292 -7.06 6.43 4.94
N LEU A 293 -8.26 5.87 4.76
CA LEU A 293 -8.62 4.48 5.04
C LEU A 293 -7.54 3.47 4.56
N PRO A 294 -7.47 2.26 5.15
CA PRO A 294 -6.25 1.45 5.12
C PRO A 294 -5.96 0.84 3.75
N ASP A 295 -4.69 0.91 3.32
CA ASP A 295 -4.09 -0.15 2.50
C ASP A 295 -2.84 -0.73 3.19
N PRO A 296 -2.81 -2.06 3.44
CA PRO A 296 -1.67 -2.76 4.02
C PRO A 296 -0.38 -2.81 3.17
N SER A 297 -0.31 -2.19 1.98
CA SER A 297 0.87 -2.22 1.10
C SER A 297 1.63 -0.89 0.98
N GLY A 298 1.22 0.17 1.68
CA GLY A 298 1.96 1.44 1.73
C GLY A 298 1.81 2.32 0.48
N PHE A 299 0.93 1.94 -0.44
CA PHE A 299 0.44 2.77 -1.54
C PHE A 299 -1.09 2.76 -1.52
N THR A 300 -1.77 3.85 -1.84
CA THR A 300 -3.23 3.85 -2.00
C THR A 300 -3.61 3.10 -3.28
N VAL A 301 -3.60 1.76 -3.25
CA VAL A 301 -4.04 0.90 -4.38
C VAL A 301 -5.47 1.22 -4.81
N ASP A 302 -6.22 1.89 -3.93
CA ASP A 302 -7.62 2.26 -4.12
C ASP A 302 -7.82 3.60 -4.82
N ASN A 303 -6.74 4.31 -5.16
CA ASN A 303 -6.81 5.62 -5.81
C ASN A 303 -7.72 6.59 -5.04
N ILE A 304 -7.56 6.65 -3.73
CA ILE A 304 -8.31 7.55 -2.83
C ILE A 304 -7.38 8.48 -2.07
N PHE A 305 -7.90 9.62 -1.63
CA PHE A 305 -7.17 10.61 -0.84
C PHE A 305 -8.08 11.30 0.19
N ALA A 306 -7.46 11.89 1.20
CA ALA A 306 -8.10 12.73 2.19
C ALA A 306 -7.25 13.99 2.41
N ILE A 307 -7.91 15.15 2.46
CA ILE A 307 -7.27 16.46 2.68
C ILE A 307 -8.09 17.21 3.72
N LYS A 308 -7.43 17.80 4.72
CA LYS A 308 -8.06 18.76 5.60
C LYS A 308 -7.88 20.18 5.07
N VAL A 309 -8.99 20.87 4.89
CA VAL A 309 -9.08 22.32 4.69
C VAL A 309 -9.06 22.95 6.09
N ALA A 310 -7.93 23.50 6.50
CA ALA A 310 -7.68 23.92 7.89
C ALA A 310 -8.13 25.37 8.20
N ASP A 311 -9.20 25.83 7.52
CA ASP A 311 -9.88 27.09 7.83
C ASP A 311 -11.35 26.99 7.42
N LYS A 312 -12.24 27.54 8.26
CA LYS A 312 -13.67 27.71 7.95
C LYS A 312 -14.02 29.10 7.45
N ASP A 313 -13.18 30.09 7.72
CA ASP A 313 -13.41 31.48 7.38
C ASP A 313 -12.95 31.76 5.95
N PHE A 314 -13.71 31.27 4.97
CA PHE A 314 -13.44 31.53 3.55
C PHE A 314 -14.73 31.81 2.78
N THR A 315 -14.59 32.47 1.64
CA THR A 315 -15.71 32.79 0.75
C THR A 315 -15.88 31.66 -0.28
N PRO A 316 -16.90 30.80 -0.19
CA PRO A 316 -17.07 29.71 -1.16
C PRO A 316 -17.40 30.24 -2.57
N PRO A 317 -17.12 29.47 -3.65
CA PRO A 317 -16.45 28.16 -3.64
C PRO A 317 -14.96 28.22 -3.29
N LEU A 318 -14.42 27.09 -2.87
CA LEU A 318 -12.98 26.84 -2.75
C LEU A 318 -12.51 26.12 -4.02
N THR A 319 -11.43 26.60 -4.63
CA THR A 319 -10.77 25.94 -5.76
C THR A 319 -9.49 25.27 -5.28
N LEU A 320 -9.41 23.95 -5.44
CA LEU A 320 -8.18 23.19 -5.25
C LEU A 320 -7.41 23.18 -6.58
N HIS A 321 -6.15 23.61 -6.54
CA HIS A 321 -5.23 23.60 -7.68
C HIS A 321 -4.22 22.48 -7.50
N VAL A 322 -4.37 21.40 -8.25
CA VAL A 322 -3.44 20.26 -8.23
C VAL A 322 -2.53 20.34 -9.46
N LYS A 323 -1.22 20.38 -9.24
CA LYS A 323 -0.22 20.55 -10.30
C LYS A 323 0.59 19.30 -10.62
N ASN A 324 0.82 18.47 -9.62
CA ASN A 324 1.56 17.23 -9.80
C ASN A 324 0.83 16.09 -9.09
N LEU A 325 0.96 14.91 -9.68
CA LEU A 325 0.53 13.66 -9.09
C LEU A 325 1.72 12.70 -9.03
N TRP A 326 1.84 11.99 -7.92
CA TRP A 326 2.68 10.80 -7.85
C TRP A 326 1.95 9.64 -8.52
N ILE A 327 2.58 9.01 -9.50
CA ILE A 327 2.02 7.87 -10.23
C ILE A 327 2.87 6.63 -9.99
N ASN A 328 2.20 5.54 -9.66
CA ASN A 328 2.76 4.19 -9.60
C ASN A 328 2.26 3.39 -10.81
N ALA A 329 3.16 2.96 -11.68
CA ALA A 329 2.85 2.21 -12.90
C ALA A 329 3.46 0.82 -12.89
N ILE A 330 2.68 -0.19 -13.29
CA ILE A 330 3.12 -1.58 -13.46
C ILE A 330 2.93 -1.98 -14.93
N TYR A 331 3.97 -2.61 -15.49
CA TYR A 331 4.01 -3.11 -16.86
C TYR A 331 4.15 -4.63 -16.84
N ASP A 332 3.04 -5.37 -16.91
CA ASP A 332 3.01 -6.83 -16.76
C ASP A 332 3.95 -7.59 -17.70
N GLU A 333 4.05 -7.14 -18.96
CA GLU A 333 4.93 -7.74 -19.97
C GLU A 333 6.35 -7.15 -19.97
N GLY A 334 6.58 -6.08 -19.19
CA GLY A 334 7.77 -5.25 -19.25
C GLY A 334 7.86 -4.43 -20.53
N ILE A 335 8.36 -3.19 -20.44
CA ILE A 335 8.63 -2.36 -21.63
C ILE A 335 10.13 -2.45 -21.96
N PRO A 336 10.52 -3.01 -23.11
CA PRO A 336 11.93 -3.07 -23.50
C PRO A 336 12.50 -1.66 -23.71
N VAL A 337 13.56 -1.31 -22.99
CA VAL A 337 14.18 0.02 -23.07
C VAL A 337 15.42 0.00 -23.97
N PHE A 338 16.32 -0.96 -23.78
CA PHE A 338 17.50 -1.13 -24.62
C PHE A 338 18.05 -2.55 -24.58
N SER A 339 18.93 -2.85 -25.54
CA SER A 339 19.63 -4.12 -25.64
C SER A 339 21.11 -3.86 -25.90
N PHE A 340 21.96 -4.77 -25.43
CA PHE A 340 23.41 -4.75 -25.63
C PHE A 340 23.96 -6.18 -25.69
N ASP A 341 25.16 -6.34 -26.25
CA ASP A 341 25.84 -7.64 -26.27
C ASP A 341 26.82 -7.73 -25.08
N ALA A 342 26.42 -8.46 -24.05
CA ALA A 342 27.22 -8.71 -22.87
C ALA A 342 28.41 -9.67 -23.13
N GLY A 343 28.42 -10.34 -24.29
CA GLY A 343 29.34 -11.44 -24.57
C GLY A 343 29.00 -12.71 -23.76
N PRO A 344 29.77 -13.79 -23.91
CA PRO A 344 29.43 -15.09 -23.33
C PRO A 344 29.69 -15.23 -21.82
N ASP A 345 30.45 -14.31 -21.22
CA ASP A 345 30.88 -14.41 -19.81
C ASP A 345 31.18 -13.02 -19.21
N PRO A 346 30.16 -12.19 -18.94
CA PRO A 346 30.32 -10.84 -18.42
C PRO A 346 30.97 -10.81 -17.02
N GLN A 347 32.00 -9.98 -16.85
CA GLN A 347 32.77 -9.87 -15.60
C GLN A 347 32.54 -8.54 -14.87
N VAL A 348 32.69 -8.56 -13.54
CA VAL A 348 32.59 -7.37 -12.68
C VAL A 348 33.53 -6.26 -13.17
N GLY A 349 33.01 -5.03 -13.22
CA GLY A 349 33.70 -3.85 -13.75
C GLY A 349 33.67 -3.73 -15.28
N GLN A 350 33.06 -4.68 -15.99
CA GLN A 350 32.79 -4.52 -17.43
C GLN A 350 31.63 -3.53 -17.63
N ASN A 351 31.81 -2.63 -18.59
CA ASN A 351 30.87 -1.54 -18.86
C ASN A 351 30.52 -1.47 -20.36
N TRP A 352 29.27 -1.11 -20.67
CA TRP A 352 28.79 -0.86 -22.02
C TRP A 352 28.14 0.51 -22.11
N GLU A 353 28.62 1.34 -23.04
CA GLU A 353 27.94 2.60 -23.38
C GLU A 353 26.64 2.31 -24.14
N ILE A 354 25.53 2.80 -23.59
CA ILE A 354 24.20 2.67 -24.18
C ILE A 354 23.82 3.94 -24.94
N ASN A 355 23.98 5.10 -24.29
CA ASN A 355 23.66 6.44 -24.82
C ASN A 355 22.37 6.49 -25.63
N LYS A 356 21.27 5.99 -25.04
CA LYS A 356 19.99 5.82 -25.72
C LYS A 356 18.88 6.54 -24.97
N GLU A 357 18.14 7.37 -25.70
CA GLU A 357 16.89 7.97 -25.24
C GLU A 357 15.73 7.02 -25.55
N VAL A 358 14.85 6.81 -24.56
CA VAL A 358 13.63 6.01 -24.68
C VAL A 358 12.48 6.79 -24.06
N THR A 359 11.26 6.60 -24.55
CA THR A 359 10.05 7.16 -23.95
C THR A 359 9.22 6.07 -23.30
N VAL A 360 8.89 6.24 -22.02
CA VAL A 360 8.00 5.38 -21.23
C VAL A 360 6.89 6.25 -20.66
N ASP A 361 5.63 5.97 -21.00
CA ASP A 361 4.47 6.80 -20.60
C ASP A 361 4.65 8.32 -20.82
N GLY A 362 5.22 8.69 -21.98
CA GLY A 362 5.49 10.09 -22.32
C GLY A 362 6.72 10.70 -21.64
N ILE A 363 7.36 9.99 -20.72
CA ILE A 363 8.59 10.40 -20.03
C ILE A 363 9.79 9.96 -20.86
N ARG A 364 10.61 10.92 -21.26
CA ARG A 364 11.89 10.65 -21.94
C ARG A 364 12.95 10.34 -20.89
N ILE A 365 13.65 9.22 -21.07
CA ILE A 365 14.67 8.71 -20.18
C ILE A 365 15.93 8.45 -21.00
N ASN A 366 17.07 8.98 -20.56
CA ASN A 366 18.35 8.79 -21.21
C ASN A 366 19.23 7.78 -20.44
N PHE A 367 19.42 6.61 -21.04
CA PHE A 367 20.27 5.53 -20.53
C PHE A 367 21.71 5.74 -21.01
N ARG A 368 22.63 6.02 -20.10
CA ARG A 368 24.03 6.31 -20.44
C ARG A 368 24.84 5.04 -20.62
N ASP A 369 24.85 4.17 -19.62
CA ASP A 369 25.68 2.97 -19.59
C ASP A 369 25.12 1.89 -18.66
N VAL A 370 25.66 0.68 -18.82
CA VAL A 370 25.41 -0.46 -17.93
C VAL A 370 26.74 -1.04 -17.50
N GLU A 371 26.92 -1.22 -16.19
CA GLU A 371 28.10 -1.85 -15.59
C GLU A 371 27.74 -3.17 -14.91
N VAL A 372 28.63 -4.16 -14.99
CA VAL A 372 28.53 -5.35 -14.13
C VAL A 372 29.07 -5.02 -12.75
N VAL A 373 28.22 -5.16 -11.74
CA VAL A 373 28.58 -4.98 -10.33
C VAL A 373 28.50 -6.29 -9.57
N GLU A 374 29.04 -6.32 -8.37
CA GLU A 374 28.97 -7.43 -7.43
C GLU A 374 28.38 -6.92 -6.12
N GLU A 375 27.59 -7.79 -5.47
CA GLU A 375 26.97 -7.51 -4.19
C GLU A 375 28.00 -7.02 -3.13
N PRO A 376 27.66 -5.99 -2.32
CA PRO A 376 28.48 -5.58 -1.20
C PRO A 376 28.60 -6.67 -0.12
N THR A 377 29.83 -6.92 0.36
CA THR A 377 30.12 -7.96 1.37
C THR A 377 29.51 -7.72 2.75
N ASP A 378 29.01 -6.51 3.03
CA ASP A 378 28.46 -6.09 4.31
C ASP A 378 26.94 -6.39 4.46
N GLN A 379 26.27 -6.89 3.42
CA GLN A 379 24.83 -7.20 3.45
C GLN A 379 24.49 -8.63 3.95
N GLY A 380 25.47 -9.43 4.34
CA GLY A 380 25.25 -10.59 5.23
C GLY A 380 24.54 -11.82 4.63
N ARG A 381 24.50 -12.01 3.31
CA ARG A 381 24.03 -13.25 2.65
C ARG A 381 25.20 -14.21 2.34
N ASP A 382 24.87 -15.50 2.14
CA ASP A 382 25.77 -16.68 2.12
C ASP A 382 26.89 -16.68 1.04
N ASP A 383 27.77 -17.69 1.09
CA ASP A 383 29.11 -17.90 0.48
C ASP A 383 29.40 -17.54 -1.01
N SER A 384 28.49 -16.93 -1.78
CA SER A 384 28.79 -16.42 -3.14
C SER A 384 28.07 -15.11 -3.44
N LEU A 385 28.83 -14.01 -3.52
CA LEU A 385 28.32 -12.70 -3.91
C LEU A 385 27.66 -12.77 -5.28
N GLU A 386 26.45 -12.27 -5.38
CA GLU A 386 25.74 -12.22 -6.66
C GLU A 386 26.27 -11.09 -7.54
N LYS A 387 26.27 -11.32 -8.86
CA LYS A 387 26.58 -10.27 -9.85
C LYS A 387 25.28 -9.60 -10.30
N GLY A 388 25.37 -8.31 -10.59
CA GLY A 388 24.25 -7.51 -11.04
C GLY A 388 24.58 -6.62 -12.22
N TYR A 389 23.53 -6.07 -12.84
CA TYR A 389 23.65 -4.99 -13.80
C TYR A 389 23.26 -3.67 -13.13
N ALA A 390 24.19 -2.72 -13.11
CA ALA A 390 23.98 -1.35 -12.68
C ALA A 390 23.73 -0.47 -13.92
N ILE A 391 22.50 0.03 -14.05
CA ILE A 391 22.05 0.85 -15.18
C ILE A 391 22.12 2.32 -14.75
N THR A 392 22.89 3.13 -15.46
CA THR A 392 22.95 4.57 -15.20
C THR A 392 22.02 5.34 -16.11
N VAL A 393 21.14 6.13 -15.51
CA VAL A 393 20.31 7.13 -16.19
C VAL A 393 20.89 8.52 -15.92
N THR A 394 21.03 9.35 -16.95
CA THR A 394 21.60 10.70 -16.80
C THR A 394 20.56 11.81 -16.73
N GLU A 395 19.44 11.63 -17.41
CA GLU A 395 18.40 12.65 -17.51
C GLU A 395 17.06 11.96 -17.71
N SER A 396 16.04 12.51 -17.06
CA SER A 396 14.63 12.19 -17.28
C SER A 396 13.89 13.49 -17.53
N SER A 397 12.89 13.47 -18.41
CA SER A 397 12.01 14.64 -18.59
C SER A 397 11.02 14.81 -17.44
N ALA A 398 10.87 13.83 -16.56
CA ALA A 398 10.10 13.97 -15.33
C ALA A 398 10.99 14.55 -14.22
N GLN A 399 10.40 15.38 -13.35
CA GLN A 399 11.09 15.94 -12.18
C GLN A 399 11.60 14.83 -11.24
N TYR A 400 10.86 13.73 -11.17
CA TYR A 400 11.23 12.52 -10.46
C TYR A 400 10.87 11.30 -11.30
N PHE A 401 11.77 10.32 -11.35
CA PHE A 401 11.51 9.01 -11.92
C PHE A 401 12.33 7.94 -11.19
N SER A 402 11.68 6.87 -10.76
CA SER A 402 12.32 5.64 -10.29
C SER A 402 11.64 4.45 -10.94
N GLY A 403 12.29 3.29 -10.95
CA GLY A 403 11.70 2.10 -11.53
C GLY A 403 12.55 0.86 -11.40
N THR A 404 11.93 -0.28 -11.67
CA THR A 404 12.55 -1.59 -11.62
C THR A 404 12.85 -2.08 -13.01
N TYR A 405 14.12 -2.40 -13.25
CA TYR A 405 14.64 -2.85 -14.54
C TYR A 405 15.17 -4.26 -14.45
N PHE A 406 14.65 -5.15 -15.30
CA PHE A 406 15.17 -6.50 -15.43
C PHE A 406 15.76 -6.70 -16.83
N CYS A 407 16.97 -7.24 -16.84
CA CYS A 407 17.72 -7.60 -18.03
C CYS A 407 17.61 -9.10 -18.25
N THR A 408 17.24 -9.50 -19.46
CA THR A 408 17.07 -10.89 -19.85
C THR A 408 17.96 -11.20 -21.04
N GLY A 409 18.53 -12.40 -21.07
CA GLY A 409 19.49 -12.83 -22.08
C GLY A 409 19.62 -14.36 -22.10
N GLN A 410 20.78 -14.86 -22.52
CA GLN A 410 21.12 -16.27 -22.34
C GLN A 410 21.46 -16.56 -20.87
N GLY A 411 21.33 -17.82 -20.47
CA GLY A 411 21.53 -18.28 -19.10
C GLY A 411 20.23 -18.50 -18.33
N GLU A 412 20.35 -18.93 -17.08
CA GLU A 412 19.23 -19.18 -16.15
C GLU A 412 19.10 -18.09 -15.07
N GLY A 413 19.81 -16.97 -15.27
CA GLY A 413 19.83 -15.84 -14.34
C GLY A 413 18.44 -15.25 -14.10
N THR A 414 18.00 -15.21 -12.86
CA THR A 414 16.74 -14.60 -12.45
C THR A 414 17.01 -13.40 -11.54
N PRO A 415 16.33 -12.24 -11.75
CA PRO A 415 16.44 -11.13 -10.82
C PRO A 415 16.08 -11.60 -9.40
N ASP A 416 16.95 -11.35 -8.42
CA ASP A 416 16.69 -11.69 -7.01
C ASP A 416 16.28 -10.43 -6.24
N TYR A 417 17.21 -9.49 -6.12
CA TYR A 417 16.96 -8.23 -5.42
C TYR A 417 17.78 -7.08 -6.03
N GLY A 418 17.47 -5.86 -5.62
CA GLY A 418 18.11 -4.69 -6.17
C GLY A 418 17.71 -3.40 -5.47
N THR A 419 18.28 -2.31 -5.97
CA THR A 419 17.92 -0.95 -5.58
C THR A 419 17.44 -0.18 -6.80
N ALA A 420 16.29 0.46 -6.66
CA ALA A 420 15.75 1.40 -7.64
C ALA A 420 15.94 2.83 -7.11
N GLY A 421 17.05 3.48 -7.46
CA GLY A 421 17.31 4.87 -7.07
C GLY A 421 16.50 5.88 -7.90
N PRO A 422 16.25 7.10 -7.42
CA PRO A 422 15.63 8.14 -8.22
C PRO A 422 16.60 8.65 -9.29
N SER A 423 16.12 8.94 -10.50
CA SER A 423 16.94 9.45 -11.62
C SER A 423 17.53 10.84 -11.40
N SER A 424 17.06 11.57 -10.38
CA SER A 424 17.53 12.93 -10.02
C SER A 424 18.87 12.91 -9.28
N GLU A 425 19.22 11.78 -8.69
CA GLU A 425 20.49 11.54 -8.04
C GLU A 425 21.20 10.50 -8.91
N LEU A 426 22.48 10.67 -9.24
CA LEU A 426 23.22 9.79 -10.16
C LEU A 426 23.45 8.35 -9.61
N TYR A 427 22.51 7.83 -8.82
CA TYR A 427 22.47 6.46 -8.35
C TYR A 427 22.05 5.54 -9.49
N PRO A 428 22.85 4.51 -9.81
CA PRO A 428 22.46 3.52 -10.79
C PRO A 428 21.30 2.68 -10.26
N PHE A 429 20.44 2.23 -11.17
CA PHE A 429 19.46 1.18 -10.90
C PHE A 429 20.19 -0.15 -10.90
N ILE A 430 20.22 -0.86 -9.77
CA ILE A 430 20.99 -2.11 -9.64
C ILE A 430 20.02 -3.26 -9.39
N TYR A 431 20.17 -4.34 -10.15
CA TYR A 431 19.55 -5.63 -9.82
C TYR A 431 20.59 -6.74 -9.91
N TYR A 432 20.61 -7.59 -8.89
CA TYR A 432 21.43 -8.80 -8.78
C TYR A 432 20.65 -10.02 -9.24
N TYR A 433 21.38 -11.02 -9.77
CA TYR A 433 20.79 -12.19 -10.41
C TYR A 433 21.26 -13.47 -9.75
N SER A 434 20.30 -14.23 -9.24
CA SER A 434 20.50 -15.62 -8.80
C SER A 434 20.62 -16.53 -10.03
N GLY A 435 21.47 -17.57 -9.93
CA GLY A 435 21.73 -18.48 -11.07
C GLY A 435 22.73 -17.93 -12.10
N GLY A 436 23.35 -16.78 -11.84
CA GLY A 436 24.36 -16.15 -12.68
C GLY A 436 23.81 -15.02 -13.54
N LEU A 437 24.69 -14.16 -14.05
CA LEU A 437 24.29 -12.99 -14.83
C LEU A 437 23.75 -13.41 -16.22
N PRO A 438 22.63 -12.83 -16.68
CA PRO A 438 22.20 -12.97 -18.07
C PRO A 438 23.33 -12.54 -19.03
N TYR A 439 23.55 -13.27 -20.12
CA TYR A 439 24.68 -13.01 -21.02
C TYR A 439 24.30 -13.08 -22.51
N GLY A 440 25.27 -12.79 -23.39
CA GLY A 440 25.07 -12.71 -24.83
C GLY A 440 24.25 -11.48 -25.21
N SER A 441 23.25 -11.65 -26.09
CA SER A 441 22.32 -10.57 -26.43
C SER A 441 21.34 -10.33 -25.28
N VAL A 442 21.60 -9.31 -24.46
CA VAL A 442 20.80 -8.95 -23.29
C VAL A 442 19.84 -7.82 -23.65
N THR A 443 18.60 -7.90 -23.18
CA THR A 443 17.57 -6.85 -23.29
C THR A 443 17.07 -6.48 -21.91
N CYS A 444 17.18 -5.20 -21.56
CA CYS A 444 16.66 -4.65 -20.32
C CYS A 444 15.28 -4.04 -20.55
N SER A 445 14.36 -4.35 -19.65
CA SER A 445 12.96 -3.90 -19.68
C SER A 445 12.56 -3.31 -18.33
N ILE A 446 11.70 -2.30 -18.34
CA ILE A 446 11.10 -1.73 -17.13
C ILE A 446 9.78 -2.41 -16.81
N PHE A 447 9.59 -2.79 -15.55
CA PHE A 447 8.38 -3.50 -15.07
C PHE A 447 7.56 -2.68 -14.07
N HIS A 448 8.22 -1.77 -13.38
CA HIS A 448 7.59 -0.88 -12.40
C HIS A 448 8.21 0.50 -12.53
N ALA A 449 7.39 1.55 -12.39
CA ALA A 449 7.86 2.92 -12.34
C ALA A 449 7.10 3.72 -11.27
N ASN A 450 7.81 4.61 -10.59
CA ASN A 450 7.21 5.69 -9.83
C ASN A 450 7.69 7.02 -10.39
N PHE A 451 6.79 7.94 -10.68
CA PHE A 451 7.18 9.23 -11.25
C PHE A 451 6.22 10.33 -10.85
N LEU A 452 6.73 11.56 -10.94
CA LEU A 452 5.92 12.75 -10.79
C LEU A 452 5.33 13.12 -12.15
N HIS A 453 4.01 13.05 -12.25
CA HIS A 453 3.24 13.41 -13.43
C HIS A 453 2.76 14.86 -13.31
N PRO A 454 3.31 15.80 -14.10
CA PRO A 454 2.84 17.17 -14.12
C PRO A 454 1.51 17.28 -14.87
N GLY A 455 0.61 18.10 -14.37
CA GLY A 455 -0.63 18.46 -15.04
C GLY A 455 -1.29 19.67 -14.38
N ASN A 456 -2.49 20.03 -14.79
CA ASN A 456 -3.28 21.08 -14.13
C ASN A 456 -4.71 20.60 -13.94
N TRP A 457 -5.07 20.27 -12.70
CA TRP A 457 -6.43 19.91 -12.31
C TRP A 457 -6.97 20.94 -11.32
N ASP A 458 -8.00 21.66 -11.74
CA ASP A 458 -8.75 22.57 -10.87
C ASP A 458 -10.03 21.88 -10.41
N ILE A 459 -10.29 21.85 -9.10
CA ILE A 459 -11.51 21.29 -8.51
C ILE A 459 -12.23 22.38 -7.75
N GLU A 460 -13.40 22.78 -8.23
CA GLU A 460 -14.28 23.71 -7.51
C GLU A 460 -15.15 22.92 -6.52
N TRP A 461 -14.96 23.17 -5.22
CA TRP A 461 -15.72 22.56 -4.14
C TRP A 461 -16.49 23.62 -3.35
N GLN A 462 -17.68 23.27 -2.88
CA GLN A 462 -18.51 24.12 -2.03
C GLN A 462 -18.85 23.37 -0.74
N PRO A 463 -18.68 23.99 0.44
CA PRO A 463 -19.14 23.40 1.68
C PRO A 463 -20.66 23.22 1.63
N PRO A 464 -21.20 22.18 2.28
CA PRO A 464 -22.64 22.01 2.39
C PRO A 464 -23.26 23.25 3.03
N LEU A 465 -24.43 23.65 2.52
CA LEU A 465 -25.22 24.71 3.14
C LEU A 465 -25.51 24.29 4.59
N ALA A 466 -25.19 25.16 5.55
CA ALA A 466 -25.59 24.92 6.92
C ALA A 466 -27.13 24.82 6.95
N ASP A 467 -27.66 23.70 7.46
CA ASP A 467 -29.08 23.59 7.74
C ASP A 467 -29.44 24.68 8.78
N GLU A 468 -30.26 25.66 8.38
CA GLU A 468 -30.79 26.72 9.26
C GLU A 468 -31.77 26.19 10.32
#